data_AF-A0A7W8FAI1-F1
#
_entry.id   AF-A0A7W8FAI1-F1
#
_cell.length_a   1.000
_cell.length_b   1.000
_cell.length_c   1.000
_cell.angle_alpha   90.00
_cell.angle_beta   90.00
_cell.angle_gamma   90.00
#
_symmetry.space_group_name_H-M   'P 1'
#
loop_
_entity.id
_entity.type
_entity.pdbx_description
1 polymer ?
#
loop_
_entity_poly.entity_id
_entity_poly.type
_entity_poly.pdbx_seq_one_letter_code
_entity_poly.pdbx_strand_id
1 'polypeptide(L)'
;MGIQINVVVDYPINDEVERVLGLAEAVGEPVTVTFMWEGRQAEHAVLVPAATLALWEHWAPTAYPTTSGAGDENRAGAQVPELAHPTECGAFTLFRRRVGGRTAVARNGVVVAELLNPDEAHWLQEKARNVRQGFMDPKQKAAFEEFLARQSSLDEQ
;
A
#
# COMPACT_ATOMS: atom_id res chain seq x y z
N MET A 1 6.66 -12.87 -9.05
CA MET A 1 6.40 -13.33 -7.67
C MET A 1 7.11 -12.36 -6.75
N GLY A 2 6.37 -11.49 -6.03
CA GLY A 2 6.97 -10.53 -5.11
C GLY A 2 7.51 -11.23 -3.86
N ILE A 3 8.63 -10.74 -3.32
CA ILE A 3 9.21 -11.26 -2.09
C ILE A 3 8.31 -10.81 -0.93
N GLN A 4 7.57 -11.74 -0.33
CA GLN A 4 6.79 -11.44 0.88
C GLN A 4 7.74 -11.47 2.09
N ILE A 5 8.34 -10.33 2.41
CA ILE A 5 9.09 -10.15 3.64
C ILE A 5 8.06 -9.80 4.73
N ASN A 6 7.94 -10.66 5.75
CA ASN A 6 7.11 -10.39 6.93
C ASN A 6 8.00 -9.86 8.04
N VAL A 7 7.78 -8.61 8.45
CA VAL A 7 8.53 -7.98 9.56
C VAL A 7 7.58 -7.69 10.71
N VAL A 8 7.93 -8.15 11.92
CA VAL A 8 7.27 -7.76 13.17
C VAL A 8 8.18 -6.79 13.89
N VAL A 9 7.66 -5.61 14.23
CA VAL A 9 8.38 -4.60 15.02
C VAL A 9 7.68 -4.47 16.36
N ASP A 10 8.35 -4.88 17.44
CA ASP A 10 7.82 -4.89 18.80
C ASP A 10 8.36 -3.71 19.60
N TYR A 11 7.49 -2.82 20.08
CA TYR A 11 7.86 -1.57 20.77
C TYR A 11 8.83 -0.70 19.95
N PRO A 12 8.43 -0.24 18.75
CA PRO A 12 9.30 0.52 17.86
C PRO A 12 9.91 1.75 18.55
N ILE A 13 11.19 1.67 18.90
CA ILE A 13 12.07 2.84 18.94
C ILE A 13 12.34 3.27 17.49
N ASN A 14 12.48 4.59 17.25
CA ASN A 14 12.53 5.17 15.90
C ASN A 14 13.48 4.45 14.92
N ASP A 15 14.60 3.93 15.40
CA ASP A 15 15.61 3.22 14.61
C ASP A 15 15.12 1.89 13.99
N GLU A 16 14.18 1.19 14.64
CA GLU A 16 13.61 -0.05 14.11
C GLU A 16 12.61 0.23 12.98
N VAL A 17 11.77 1.25 13.19
CA VAL A 17 10.86 1.72 12.15
C VAL A 17 11.66 2.21 10.95
N GLU A 18 12.70 3.02 11.19
CA GLU A 18 13.60 3.50 10.13
C GLU A 18 14.21 2.35 9.31
N ARG A 19 14.68 1.27 9.96
CA ARG A 19 15.22 0.10 9.26
C ARG A 19 14.20 -0.57 8.34
N VAL A 20 12.95 -0.74 8.79
CA VAL A 20 11.88 -1.35 7.99
C VAL A 20 11.47 -0.46 6.83
N LEU A 21 11.38 0.85 7.07
CA LEU A 21 11.10 1.82 6.01
C LEU A 21 12.21 1.83 4.95
N GLY A 22 13.47 1.77 5.37
CA GLY A 22 14.62 1.65 4.48
C GLY A 22 14.67 0.33 3.70
N LEU A 23 14.12 -0.75 4.25
CA LEU A 23 14.08 -2.05 3.56
C LEU A 23 13.21 -2.02 2.31
N ALA A 24 12.02 -1.42 2.37
CA ALA A 24 11.17 -1.30 1.18
C ALA A 24 11.79 -0.40 0.10
N GLU A 25 12.47 0.66 0.51
CA GLU A 25 13.25 1.51 -0.42
C GLU A 25 14.38 0.70 -1.09
N ALA A 26 15.10 -0.12 -0.33
CA ALA A 26 16.23 -0.89 -0.83
C ALA A 26 15.83 -2.07 -1.73
N VAL A 27 14.74 -2.76 -1.40
CA VAL A 27 14.26 -3.93 -2.16
C VAL A 27 13.47 -3.49 -3.39
N GLY A 28 12.77 -2.36 -3.35
CA GLY A 28 11.93 -1.90 -4.46
C GLY A 28 10.65 -2.73 -4.66
N GLU A 29 10.39 -3.69 -3.78
CA GLU A 29 9.20 -4.55 -3.79
C GLU A 29 8.30 -4.28 -2.57
N PRO A 30 6.99 -4.59 -2.64
CA PRO A 30 6.08 -4.50 -1.50
C PRO A 30 6.53 -5.38 -0.32
N VAL A 31 6.51 -4.81 0.88
CA VAL A 31 6.90 -5.48 2.13
C VAL A 31 5.71 -5.56 3.07
N THR A 32 5.40 -6.74 3.59
CA THR A 32 4.35 -6.93 4.60
C THR A 32 4.91 -6.66 5.99
N VAL A 33 4.30 -5.73 6.72
CA VAL A 33 4.77 -5.28 8.02
C VAL A 33 3.68 -5.41 9.07
N THR A 34 4.07 -5.75 10.28
CA THR A 34 3.22 -5.75 11.47
C THR A 34 3.89 -4.91 12.54
N PHE A 35 3.30 -3.77 12.86
CA PHE A 35 3.78 -2.91 13.95
C PHE A 35 3.01 -3.22 15.23
N MET A 36 3.73 -3.58 16.28
CA MET A 36 3.19 -3.76 17.63
C MET A 36 3.50 -2.50 18.44
N TRP A 37 2.55 -1.57 18.45
CA TRP A 37 2.66 -0.33 19.22
C TRP A 37 2.23 -0.58 20.68
N GLU A 38 2.93 0.02 21.65
CA GLU A 38 2.54 -0.08 23.06
C GLU A 38 1.11 0.47 23.28
N GLY A 39 0.26 -0.34 23.92
CA GLY A 39 -1.11 0.04 24.25
C GLY A 39 -2.08 0.15 23.06
N ARG A 40 -1.68 -0.29 21.85
CA ARG A 40 -2.57 -0.33 20.67
C ARG A 40 -2.64 -1.73 20.08
N GLN A 41 -3.67 -1.96 19.28
CA GLN A 41 -3.76 -3.19 18.48
C GLN A 41 -2.64 -3.20 17.43
N ALA A 42 -2.09 -4.39 17.16
CA ALA A 42 -1.12 -4.61 16.10
C ALA A 42 -1.62 -4.05 14.77
N GLU A 43 -0.82 -3.20 14.14
CA GLU A 43 -1.12 -2.62 12.84
C GLU A 43 -0.47 -3.47 11.75
N HIS A 44 -1.31 -4.19 11.01
CA HIS A 44 -0.87 -4.97 9.86
C HIS A 44 -1.03 -4.14 8.59
N ALA A 45 0.07 -3.94 7.87
CA ALA A 45 0.12 -3.09 6.68
C ALA A 45 1.05 -3.67 5.62
N VAL A 46 0.94 -3.15 4.39
CA VAL A 46 1.88 -3.41 3.31
C VAL A 46 2.55 -2.10 2.94
N LEU A 47 3.87 -2.05 3.08
CA LEU A 47 4.70 -0.94 2.65
C LEU A 47 5.00 -1.12 1.16
N VAL A 48 4.38 -0.29 0.33
CA VAL A 48 4.49 -0.36 -1.13
C VAL A 48 5.37 0.80 -1.61
N PRO A 49 6.47 0.54 -2.34
CA PRO A 49 7.28 1.59 -2.94
C PRO A 49 6.45 2.51 -3.85
N ALA A 50 6.74 3.81 -3.83
CA ALA A 50 5.91 4.81 -4.51
C ALA A 50 5.84 4.58 -6.03
N ALA A 51 6.94 4.15 -6.66
CA ALA A 51 6.96 3.80 -8.08
C ALA A 51 6.06 2.59 -8.39
N THR A 52 6.13 1.55 -7.56
CA THR A 52 5.30 0.34 -7.67
C THR A 52 3.83 0.67 -7.48
N LEU A 53 3.50 1.50 -6.49
CA LEU A 53 2.14 1.95 -6.24
C LEU A 53 1.59 2.76 -7.44
N ALA A 54 2.38 3.68 -7.99
CA ALA A 54 1.97 4.47 -9.16
C ALA A 54 1.67 3.58 -10.39
N LEU A 55 2.44 2.49 -10.58
CA LEU A 55 2.17 1.50 -11.61
C LEU A 55 0.85 0.77 -11.36
N TRP A 56 0.55 0.35 -10.13
CA TRP A 56 -0.71 -0.30 -9.81
C TRP A 56 -1.91 0.65 -10.03
N GLU A 57 -1.82 1.88 -9.52
CA GLU A 57 -2.88 2.88 -9.63
C GLU A 57 -3.14 3.33 -11.07
N HIS A 58 -2.11 3.34 -11.93
CA HIS A 58 -2.29 3.59 -13.36
C HIS A 58 -3.33 2.64 -13.99
N TRP A 59 -3.40 1.40 -13.52
CA TRP A 59 -4.33 0.39 -14.03
C TRP A 59 -5.65 0.32 -13.24
N ALA A 60 -5.72 0.93 -12.05
CA ALA A 60 -6.93 1.02 -11.21
C ALA A 60 -7.49 2.46 -11.16
N PRO A 61 -8.21 2.92 -12.20
CA PRO A 61 -8.77 4.27 -12.24
C PRO A 61 -9.90 4.51 -11.20
N THR A 62 -10.45 3.44 -10.63
CA THR A 62 -11.42 3.51 -9.52
C THR A 62 -10.71 3.19 -8.21
N ALA A 63 -10.87 4.05 -7.20
CA ALA A 63 -10.40 3.78 -5.84
C ALA A 63 -10.96 2.44 -5.34
N TYR A 64 -10.13 1.69 -4.61
CA TYR A 64 -10.55 0.52 -3.83
C TYR A 64 -11.87 0.85 -3.10
N PRO A 65 -12.95 0.08 -3.31
CA PRO A 65 -14.24 0.40 -2.73
C PRO A 65 -14.09 0.37 -1.22
N THR A 66 -14.13 1.56 -0.61
CA THR A 66 -14.08 1.68 0.83
C THR A 66 -15.36 1.05 1.34
N THR A 67 -15.28 -0.14 1.93
CA THR A 67 -16.34 -0.74 2.75
C THR A 67 -16.50 0.09 4.03
N SER A 68 -16.82 1.37 3.88
CA SER A 68 -17.26 2.30 4.91
C SER A 68 -18.46 3.10 4.39
N GLY A 69 -19.33 2.41 3.66
CA GLY A 69 -20.61 2.91 3.16
C GLY A 69 -21.73 1.96 3.57
N ALA A 70 -21.83 1.64 4.86
CA ALA A 70 -23.00 0.97 5.43
C ALA A 70 -23.29 1.55 6.82
N GLY A 71 -24.21 2.53 6.85
CA GLY A 71 -24.87 2.99 8.07
C GLY A 71 -24.45 4.36 8.58
N ASP A 72 -24.60 5.41 7.79
CA ASP A 72 -24.73 6.78 8.32
C ASP A 72 -26.19 7.07 8.65
N GLU A 73 -26.72 6.38 9.67
CA GLU A 73 -27.79 6.91 10.52
C GLU A 73 -27.57 6.27 11.91
N ASN A 74 -27.27 7.10 12.93
CA ASN A 74 -27.13 6.74 14.35
C ASN A 74 -25.84 6.03 14.82
N ARG A 75 -24.71 6.75 14.81
CA ARG A 75 -23.74 6.71 15.94
C ARG A 75 -23.20 8.11 16.24
N ALA A 76 -23.84 8.76 17.21
CA ALA A 76 -23.27 9.91 17.89
C ALA A 76 -21.87 9.53 18.46
N GLY A 77 -20.85 10.31 18.13
CA GLY A 77 -19.55 10.30 18.83
C GLY A 77 -18.35 9.70 18.09
N ALA A 78 -18.37 9.53 16.76
CA ALA A 78 -17.13 9.26 16.03
C ALA A 78 -16.26 10.52 16.05
N GLN A 79 -15.24 10.53 16.92
CA GLN A 79 -14.21 11.57 16.94
C GLN A 79 -13.70 11.77 15.52
N VAL A 80 -13.73 13.01 15.03
CA VAL A 80 -12.99 13.40 13.83
C VAL A 80 -11.56 12.90 14.01
N PRO A 81 -11.02 12.04 13.12
CA PRO A 81 -9.64 11.60 13.25
C PRO A 81 -8.76 12.83 13.33
N GLU A 82 -8.09 13.00 14.47
CA GLU A 82 -7.16 14.08 14.71
C GLU A 82 -6.22 14.16 13.50
N LEU A 83 -5.98 15.37 12.97
CA LEU A 83 -4.95 15.59 11.97
C LEU A 83 -3.64 15.10 12.58
N ALA A 84 -3.26 13.86 12.30
CA ALA A 84 -2.00 13.34 12.81
C ALA A 84 -0.91 14.22 12.21
N HIS A 85 -0.30 15.03 13.06
CA HIS A 85 0.92 15.74 12.71
C HIS A 85 1.92 14.74 12.11
N PRO A 86 2.75 15.16 11.15
CA PRO A 86 3.75 14.28 10.57
C PRO A 86 4.59 13.64 11.69
N THR A 87 4.74 12.32 11.67
CA THR A 87 5.55 11.59 12.66
C THR A 87 6.95 11.40 12.10
N GLU A 88 7.97 11.88 12.82
CA GLU A 88 9.37 11.69 12.44
C GLU A 88 9.89 10.35 12.98
N CYS A 89 10.50 9.56 12.10
CA CYS A 89 11.14 8.28 12.41
C CYS A 89 12.51 8.24 11.73
N GLY A 90 13.53 8.76 12.42
CA GLY A 90 14.89 8.83 11.90
C GLY A 90 14.96 9.67 10.62
N ALA A 91 15.49 9.10 9.53
CA ALA A 91 15.52 9.75 8.22
C ALA A 91 14.15 9.91 7.54
N PHE A 92 13.09 9.31 8.09
CA PHE A 92 11.77 9.27 7.47
C PHE A 92 10.75 10.14 8.20
N THR A 93 9.75 10.60 7.45
CA THR A 93 8.58 11.30 7.97
C THR A 93 7.32 10.62 7.46
N LEU A 94 6.41 10.28 8.38
CA LEU A 94 5.15 9.61 8.08
C LEU A 94 4.01 10.62 8.06
N PHE A 95 3.26 10.66 6.96
CA PHE A 95 2.10 11.52 6.76
C PHE A 95 0.84 10.67 6.65
N ARG A 96 0.03 10.63 7.71
CA ARG A 96 -1.24 9.92 7.69
C ARG A 96 -2.26 10.71 6.87
N ARG A 97 -2.75 10.14 5.75
CA ARG A 97 -3.78 10.78 4.94
C ARG A 97 -5.13 10.70 5.65
N ARG A 98 -5.90 11.79 5.60
CA ARG A 98 -7.27 11.85 6.15
C ARG A 98 -8.25 10.89 5.45
N VAL A 99 -8.05 10.68 4.14
CA VAL A 99 -8.96 9.90 3.28
C VAL A 99 -8.24 8.62 2.87
N GLY A 100 -8.92 7.49 2.97
CA GLY A 100 -8.38 6.18 2.57
C GLY A 100 -7.45 5.51 3.61
N GLY A 101 -7.08 6.20 4.69
CA GLY A 101 -6.34 5.59 5.81
C GLY A 101 -4.88 5.24 5.51
N ARG A 102 -4.36 5.55 4.31
CA ARG A 102 -2.97 5.32 3.94
C ARG A 102 -2.01 6.26 4.68
N THR A 103 -0.77 5.80 4.87
CA THR A 103 0.30 6.61 5.44
C THR A 103 1.44 6.74 4.44
N ALA A 104 1.70 7.96 3.97
CA ALA A 104 2.82 8.22 3.08
C ALA A 104 4.13 8.29 3.88
N VAL A 105 5.16 7.64 3.38
CA VAL A 105 6.51 7.62 3.96
C VAL A 105 7.41 8.47 3.08
N ALA A 106 7.92 9.56 3.63
CA ALA A 106 8.80 10.48 2.94
C ALA A 106 10.21 10.44 3.51
N ARG A 107 11.19 10.65 2.63
CA ARG A 107 12.60 10.88 2.99
C ARG A 107 13.07 12.11 2.25
N ASN A 108 13.66 13.08 2.96
CA ASN A 108 14.10 14.36 2.39
C ASN A 108 12.99 15.09 1.60
N GLY A 109 11.74 14.99 2.05
CA GLY A 109 10.58 15.62 1.39
C GLY A 109 10.03 14.89 0.16
N VAL A 110 10.60 13.74 -0.23
CA VAL A 110 10.12 12.90 -1.33
C VAL A 110 9.41 11.68 -0.78
N VAL A 111 8.19 11.39 -1.27
CA VAL A 111 7.47 10.15 -0.90
C VAL A 111 8.16 8.96 -1.56
N VAL A 112 8.70 8.05 -0.75
CA VAL A 112 9.42 6.85 -1.20
C VAL A 112 8.55 5.60 -1.17
N ALA A 113 7.54 5.58 -0.29
CA ALA A 113 6.60 4.47 -0.15
C ALA A 113 5.28 4.95 0.47
N GLU A 114 4.24 4.12 0.38
CA GLU A 114 3.03 4.26 1.20
C GLU A 114 2.73 2.97 1.95
N LEU A 115 2.24 3.10 3.19
CA LEU A 115 1.64 2.02 3.96
C LEU A 115 0.16 1.91 3.60
N LEU A 116 -0.22 0.74 3.08
CA LEU A 116 -1.57 0.40 2.68
C LEU A 116 -2.14 -0.68 3.60
N ASN A 117 -3.48 -0.74 3.66
CA ASN A 117 -4.16 -1.91 4.18
C ASN A 117 -3.83 -3.14 3.29
N PRO A 118 -3.58 -4.34 3.86
CA PRO A 118 -3.26 -5.54 3.08
C PRO A 118 -4.30 -5.91 2.02
N ASP A 119 -5.60 -5.74 2.30
CA ASP A 119 -6.68 -6.02 1.36
C ASP A 119 -6.68 -5.02 0.20
N GLU A 120 -6.39 -3.76 0.50
CA GLU A 120 -6.23 -2.71 -0.52
C GLU A 120 -4.99 -2.99 -1.39
N ALA A 121 -3.86 -3.34 -0.78
CA ALA A 121 -2.63 -3.67 -1.51
C ALA A 121 -2.83 -4.90 -2.41
N HIS A 122 -3.47 -5.96 -1.89
CA HIS A 122 -3.80 -7.14 -2.69
C HIS A 122 -4.76 -6.80 -3.84
N TRP A 123 -5.79 -5.98 -3.57
CA TRP A 123 -6.69 -5.54 -4.63
C TRP A 123 -5.99 -4.69 -5.69
N LEU A 124 -5.11 -3.76 -5.32
CA LEU A 124 -4.34 -2.98 -6.28
C LEU A 124 -3.40 -3.86 -7.10
N GLN A 125 -2.70 -4.80 -6.46
CA GLN A 125 -1.78 -5.70 -7.14
C GLN A 125 -2.51 -6.62 -8.13
N GLU A 126 -3.59 -7.27 -7.71
CA GLU A 126 -4.29 -8.29 -8.50
C GLU A 126 -5.40 -7.73 -9.38
N LYS A 127 -6.19 -6.79 -8.86
CA LYS A 127 -7.39 -6.28 -9.56
C LYS A 127 -7.07 -5.10 -10.43
N ALA A 128 -6.14 -4.20 -10.10
CA ALA A 128 -5.85 -3.07 -11.00
C ALA A 128 -5.45 -3.54 -12.40
N ARG A 129 -4.54 -4.52 -12.48
CA ARG A 129 -4.08 -5.08 -13.75
C ARG A 129 -5.19 -5.83 -14.53
N ASN A 130 -6.12 -6.46 -13.82
CA ASN A 130 -7.13 -7.36 -14.40
C ASN A 130 -8.52 -6.74 -14.58
N VAL A 131 -8.84 -5.62 -13.93
CA VAL A 131 -10.16 -4.96 -14.01
C VAL A 131 -10.48 -4.57 -15.45
N ARG A 132 -9.49 -4.08 -16.20
CA ARG A 132 -9.68 -3.76 -17.62
C ARG A 132 -10.07 -5.00 -18.45
N GLN A 133 -9.54 -6.18 -18.11
CA GLN A 133 -9.91 -7.43 -18.78
C GLN A 133 -11.37 -7.83 -18.52
N GLY A 134 -11.95 -7.42 -17.39
CA GLY A 134 -13.37 -7.63 -17.09
C GLY A 134 -14.32 -6.88 -18.03
N PHE A 135 -13.85 -5.83 -18.69
CA PHE A 135 -14.59 -5.07 -19.70
C PHE A 135 -14.25 -5.47 -21.15
N MET A 136 -13.32 -6.40 -21.34
CA MET A 136 -12.89 -6.86 -22.66
C MET A 136 -13.76 -8.04 -23.13
N ASP A 137 -14.03 -8.10 -24.43
CA ASP A 137 -14.53 -9.32 -25.06
C ASP A 137 -13.51 -10.47 -24.86
N PRO A 138 -13.93 -11.75 -24.75
CA PRO A 138 -13.01 -12.87 -24.51
C PRO A 138 -11.79 -12.91 -25.45
N LYS A 139 -11.94 -12.49 -26.71
CA LYS A 139 -10.82 -12.45 -27.66
C LYS A 139 -9.81 -11.34 -27.34
N GLN A 140 -10.31 -10.18 -26.91
CA GLN A 140 -9.47 -9.05 -26.49
C GLN A 140 -8.74 -9.37 -25.19
N LYS A 141 -9.42 -10.03 -24.25
CA LYS A 141 -8.82 -10.50 -22.99
C LYS A 141 -7.65 -11.45 -23.27
N ALA A 142 -7.85 -12.47 -24.11
CA ALA A 142 -6.80 -13.43 -24.46
C ALA A 142 -5.57 -12.76 -25.12
N ALA A 143 -5.79 -11.80 -26.02
CA ALA A 143 -4.69 -11.05 -26.64
C ALA A 143 -3.92 -10.18 -25.63
N PHE A 144 -4.62 -9.61 -24.65
CA PHE A 144 -4.00 -8.82 -23.59
C PHE A 144 -3.20 -9.69 -22.61
N GLU A 145 -3.72 -10.86 -22.23
CA GLU A 145 -2.98 -11.85 -21.42
C GLU A 145 -1.68 -12.29 -22.12
N GLU A 146 -1.73 -12.54 -23.43
CA GLU A 146 -0.55 -12.89 -24.23
C GLU A 146 0.46 -11.74 -24.32
N PHE A 147 -0.02 -10.49 -24.45
CA PHE A 147 0.84 -9.30 -24.40
C PHE A 147 1.56 -9.17 -23.05
N LEU A 148 0.83 -9.34 -21.95
CA LEU A 148 1.39 -9.30 -20.60
C LEU A 148 2.41 -10.42 -20.38
N ALA A 149 2.15 -11.63 -20.85
CA ALA A 149 3.09 -12.75 -20.76
C ALA A 149 4.43 -12.43 -21.45
N ARG A 150 4.41 -11.77 -22.62
CA ARG A 150 5.62 -11.34 -23.35
C ARG A 150 6.41 -10.24 -22.65
N GLN A 151 5.76 -9.37 -21.87
CA GLN A 151 6.46 -8.36 -21.08
C GLN A 151 7.20 -8.99 -19.90
N SER A 152 6.56 -9.95 -19.21
CA SER A 152 7.18 -10.66 -18.08
C SER A 152 8.48 -11.38 -18.47
N SER A 153 8.56 -11.91 -19.70
CA SER A 153 9.77 -12.57 -20.22
C SER A 153 10.92 -11.62 -20.56
N LEU A 154 10.67 -10.30 -20.67
CA LEU A 154 11.70 -9.30 -20.96
C LEU A 154 12.40 -8.81 -19.68
N ASP A 155 11.76 -8.91 -18.52
CA ASP A 155 12.32 -8.52 -17.22
C ASP A 155 13.22 -9.62 -16.59
N GLU A 156 13.29 -10.83 -17.19
CA GLU A 156 14.09 -11.97 -16.72
C GLU A 156 15.40 -12.22 -17.53
N GLN A 157 15.83 -11.28 -18.38
CA GLN A 157 17.08 -11.35 -19.16
C GLN A 157 18.10 -10.29 -18.73
#